data_AF-A0A8T4LNX3-F1
#
_entry.id   AF-A0A8T4LNX3-F1
#
_cell.length_a   1.000
_cell.length_b   1.000
_cell.length_c   1.000
_cell.angle_alpha   90.00
_cell.angle_beta   90.00
_cell.angle_gamma   90.00
#
_symmetry.space_group_name_H-M   'P 1'
#
loop_
_entity.id
_entity.type
_entity.pdbx_description
1 polymer ?
#
loop_
_entity_poly.entity_id
_entity_poly.type
_entity_poly.pdbx_seq_one_letter_code
_entity_poly.pdbx_strand_id
1 'polypeptide(L)'
;MKKNSIKNLISIFILVLVVILLFSFIDYLAHSINIRLAVPDYYFAHKIIYGTVIGFIAYLFIKKQKALIKSLIFSAAISILLQINYYFQGYPKEFVFLFLGIHFIILFILSFIAFRLLEIKKLFSKKL
;
A
#
# COMPACT_ATOMS: atom_id res chain seq x y z
N MET A 1 -5.83 -15.20 -23.00
CA MET A 1 -6.56 -14.70 -21.81
C MET A 1 -7.82 -13.96 -22.24
N LYS A 2 -9.00 -14.23 -21.65
CA LYS A 2 -10.23 -13.49 -21.98
C LYS A 2 -10.01 -11.99 -21.75
N LYS A 3 -10.44 -11.12 -22.68
CA LYS A 3 -10.31 -9.64 -22.62
C LYS A 3 -10.78 -9.04 -21.26
N ASN A 4 -11.77 -9.68 -20.64
CA ASN A 4 -12.29 -9.32 -19.31
C ASN A 4 -11.30 -9.57 -18.16
N SER A 5 -10.38 -10.53 -18.31
CA SER A 5 -9.34 -10.80 -17.32
C SER A 5 -8.28 -9.70 -17.28
N ILE A 6 -7.87 -9.17 -18.44
CA ILE A 6 -6.83 -8.15 -18.52
C ILE A 6 -7.35 -6.82 -17.97
N LYS A 7 -8.57 -6.42 -18.36
CA LYS A 7 -9.22 -5.21 -17.82
C LYS A 7 -9.30 -5.23 -16.29
N ASN A 8 -9.66 -6.38 -15.71
CA ASN A 8 -9.71 -6.53 -14.25
C ASN A 8 -8.34 -6.37 -13.59
N LEU A 9 -7.26 -6.90 -14.20
CA LEU A 9 -5.90 -6.74 -13.67
C LEU A 9 -5.45 -5.28 -13.73
N ILE A 10 -5.72 -4.57 -14.83
CA ILE A 10 -5.41 -3.15 -14.97
C ILE A 10 -6.17 -2.33 -13.92
N SER A 11 -7.46 -2.58 -13.70
CA SER A 11 -8.23 -1.87 -12.67
C SER A 11 -7.68 -2.12 -11.26
N ILE A 12 -7.24 -3.34 -10.95
CA ILE A 12 -6.60 -3.65 -9.67
C ILE A 12 -5.27 -2.91 -9.54
N PHE A 13 -4.46 -2.90 -10.61
CA PHE A 13 -3.19 -2.18 -10.62
C PHE A 13 -3.37 -0.69 -10.37
N ILE A 14 -4.32 -0.06 -11.07
CA ILE A 14 -4.66 1.36 -10.88
C ILE A 14 -5.13 1.61 -9.44
N LEU A 15 -5.99 0.74 -8.90
CA LEU A 15 -6.45 0.90 -7.51
C LEU A 15 -5.26 0.86 -6.53
N VAL A 16 -4.36 -0.11 -6.68
CA VAL A 16 -3.17 -0.22 -5.86
C VAL A 16 -2.30 1.03 -6.00
N LEU A 17 -2.04 1.48 -7.23
CA LEU A 17 -1.28 2.70 -7.49
C LEU A 17 -1.88 3.91 -6.77
N VAL A 18 -3.19 4.09 -6.82
CA VAL A 18 -3.89 5.18 -6.11
C VAL A 18 -3.68 5.08 -4.59
N VAL A 19 -3.83 3.90 -4.01
CA VAL A 19 -3.57 3.69 -2.58
C VAL A 19 -2.11 4.05 -2.22
N ILE A 20 -1.15 3.64 -3.05
CA ILE A 20 0.26 3.90 -2.83
C ILE A 20 0.63 5.37 -3.02
N LEU A 21 0.01 6.07 -3.97
CA LEU A 21 0.20 7.51 -4.15
C LEU A 21 -0.32 8.29 -2.94
N LEU A 22 -1.52 7.96 -2.45
CA LEU A 22 -2.08 8.59 -1.24
C LEU A 22 -1.20 8.30 -0.01
N PHE A 23 -0.78 7.04 0.15
CA PHE A 23 0.15 6.66 1.22
C PHE A 23 1.47 7.45 1.13
N SER A 24 2.09 7.49 -0.05
CA SER A 24 3.36 8.17 -0.27
C SER A 24 3.25 9.67 -0.02
N PHE A 25 2.11 10.28 -0.37
CA PHE A 25 1.83 11.69 -0.08
C PHE A 25 1.70 11.96 1.42
N ILE A 26 0.92 11.16 2.15
CA ILE A 26 0.80 11.31 3.61
C ILE A 26 2.16 11.11 4.30
N ASP A 27 2.92 10.12 3.86
CA ASP A 27 4.23 9.84 4.42
C ASP A 27 5.25 10.93 4.08
N TYR A 28 5.16 11.55 2.90
CA TYR A 28 5.97 12.72 2.53
C TYR A 28 5.72 13.88 3.50
N LEU A 29 4.45 14.15 3.83
CA LEU A 29 4.10 15.15 4.83
C LEU A 29 4.69 14.79 6.19
N ALA A 30 4.60 13.52 6.62
CA ALA A 30 5.17 13.06 7.89
C ALA A 30 6.69 13.28 7.98
N HIS A 31 7.41 12.97 6.91
CA HIS A 31 8.86 13.17 6.81
C HIS A 31 9.27 14.64 6.67
N SER A 32 8.35 15.51 6.27
CA SER A 32 8.58 16.96 6.13
C SER A 32 8.39 17.74 7.44
N ILE A 33 7.80 17.13 8.48
CA ILE A 33 7.52 17.81 9.77
C ILE A 33 8.78 17.97 10.63
N ASN A 34 9.74 17.05 10.55
CA ASN A 34 10.92 17.05 11.41
C ASN A 34 12.16 16.54 10.67
N ILE A 35 13.26 17.28 10.75
CA ILE A 35 14.54 16.94 10.13
C ILE A 35 15.07 15.55 10.56
N ARG A 36 14.79 15.12 11.80
CA ARG A 36 15.19 13.80 12.32
C ARG A 36 14.43 12.66 11.67
N LEU A 37 13.29 12.98 11.06
CA LEU A 37 12.49 12.04 10.30
C LEU A 37 12.78 12.16 8.81
N ALA A 38 13.61 13.10 8.34
CA ALA A 38 13.76 13.34 6.91
C ALA A 38 14.33 12.14 6.16
N VAL A 39 13.84 11.93 4.95
CA VAL A 39 14.37 10.98 3.98
C VAL A 39 14.62 11.73 2.67
N PRO A 40 15.59 11.31 1.84
CA PRO A 40 15.85 11.97 0.56
C PRO A 40 14.64 11.93 -0.37
N ASP A 41 14.38 12.98 -1.15
CA ASP A 41 13.18 13.07 -2.00
C ASP A 41 13.07 11.92 -3.02
N TYR A 42 14.20 11.43 -3.55
CA TYR A 42 14.22 10.31 -4.47
C TYR A 42 13.62 9.03 -3.86
N TYR A 43 13.59 8.93 -2.53
CA TYR A 43 13.01 7.79 -1.82
C TYR A 43 11.52 7.62 -2.13
N PHE A 44 10.77 8.72 -2.30
CA PHE A 44 9.33 8.65 -2.58
C PHE A 44 9.04 8.09 -3.97
N ALA A 45 9.85 8.44 -4.98
CA ALA A 45 9.72 7.86 -6.32
C ALA A 45 9.94 6.33 -6.29
N HIS A 46 10.98 5.87 -5.60
CA HIS A 46 11.24 4.45 -5.41
C HIS A 46 10.10 3.76 -4.65
N LYS A 47 9.63 4.36 -3.55
CA LYS A 47 8.49 3.84 -2.78
C LYS A 47 7.24 3.67 -3.64
N ILE A 48 6.92 4.65 -4.50
CA ILE A 48 5.75 4.57 -5.37
C ILE A 48 5.87 3.37 -6.31
N ILE A 49 7.02 3.20 -6.96
CA ILE A 49 7.26 2.09 -7.90
C ILE A 49 7.22 0.75 -7.16
N TYR A 50 8.05 0.58 -6.13
CA TYR A 50 8.16 -0.68 -5.39
C TYR A 50 6.86 -1.01 -4.65
N GLY A 51 6.27 -0.04 -3.96
CA GLY A 51 5.01 -0.20 -3.24
C GLY A 51 3.86 -0.60 -4.17
N THR A 52 3.82 -0.05 -5.39
CA THR A 52 2.80 -0.43 -6.39
C THR A 52 3.01 -1.86 -6.88
N VAL A 53 4.25 -2.25 -7.21
CA VAL A 53 4.56 -3.61 -7.68
C VAL A 53 4.29 -4.65 -6.58
N ILE A 54 4.83 -4.43 -5.38
CA ILE A 54 4.65 -5.31 -4.22
C ILE A 54 3.18 -5.38 -3.84
N GLY A 55 2.49 -4.24 -3.75
CA GLY A 55 1.08 -4.19 -3.42
C GLY A 55 0.22 -4.94 -4.45
N PHE A 56 0.54 -4.82 -5.74
CA PHE A 56 -0.16 -5.53 -6.78
C PHE A 56 0.03 -7.04 -6.65
N ILE A 57 1.27 -7.50 -6.46
CA ILE A 57 1.60 -8.91 -6.23
C ILE A 57 0.88 -9.42 -4.97
N ALA A 58 0.98 -8.71 -3.85
CA ALA A 58 0.32 -9.05 -2.60
C ALA A 58 -1.19 -9.21 -2.81
N TYR A 59 -1.83 -8.26 -3.48
CA TYR A 59 -3.27 -8.31 -3.80
C TYR A 59 -3.66 -9.59 -4.54
N LEU A 60 -2.84 -10.05 -5.50
CA LEU A 60 -3.16 -11.24 -6.29
C LEU A 60 -3.29 -12.50 -5.41
N PHE A 61 -2.49 -12.62 -4.35
CA PHE A 61 -2.56 -13.73 -3.39
C PHE A 61 -3.77 -13.63 -2.46
N ILE A 62 -4.16 -12.41 -2.07
CA ILE A 62 -5.23 -12.17 -1.09
C ILE A 62 -6.57 -11.77 -1.71
N LYS A 63 -6.70 -11.79 -3.04
CA LYS A 63 -7.89 -11.28 -3.77
C LYS A 63 -9.22 -11.90 -3.34
N LYS A 64 -9.18 -13.15 -2.85
CA LYS A 64 -10.35 -13.93 -2.39
C LYS A 64 -10.75 -13.63 -0.93
N GLN A 65 -9.90 -12.94 -0.18
CA GLN A 65 -10.16 -12.60 1.22
C GLN A 65 -11.12 -11.41 1.36
N LYS A 66 -11.76 -11.32 2.53
CA LYS A 66 -12.58 -10.17 2.94
C LYS A 66 -11.72 -8.90 3.06
N ALA A 67 -12.31 -7.72 2.87
CA ALA A 67 -11.63 -6.43 2.86
C ALA A 67 -10.74 -6.24 4.10
N LEU A 68 -11.21 -6.61 5.29
CA LEU A 68 -10.43 -6.50 6.52
C LEU A 68 -9.11 -7.29 6.44
N ILE A 69 -9.19 -8.60 6.20
CA ILE A 69 -8.02 -9.48 6.10
C ILE A 69 -7.11 -9.05 4.94
N LYS A 70 -7.71 -8.64 3.82
CA LYS A 70 -7.00 -8.13 2.66
C LYS A 70 -6.14 -6.92 3.02
N SER A 71 -6.71 -5.99 3.77
CA SER A 71 -6.04 -4.74 4.15
C SER A 71 -4.94 -4.99 5.18
N LEU A 72 -5.17 -5.89 6.14
CA LEU A 72 -4.14 -6.32 7.10
C LEU A 72 -2.93 -6.91 6.38
N ILE A 73 -3.14 -7.90 5.51
CA ILE A 73 -2.03 -8.57 4.81
C ILE A 73 -1.33 -7.60 3.85
N PHE A 74 -2.10 -6.81 3.09
CA PHE A 74 -1.54 -5.82 2.16
C PHE A 74 -0.63 -4.81 2.88
N SER A 75 -1.12 -4.28 4.00
CA SER A 75 -0.39 -3.26 4.77
C SER A 75 0.83 -3.85 5.47
N ALA A 76 0.71 -5.05 6.03
CA ALA A 76 1.83 -5.77 6.60
C ALA A 76 2.92 -6.04 5.55
N ALA A 77 2.55 -6.58 4.39
CA ALA A 77 3.51 -6.93 3.35
C ALA A 77 4.32 -5.71 2.88
N ILE A 78 3.64 -4.60 2.59
CA ILE A 78 4.30 -3.40 2.08
C ILE A 78 5.14 -2.74 3.17
N SER A 79 4.59 -2.55 4.38
CA SER A 79 5.31 -1.89 5.47
C SER A 79 6.52 -2.70 5.93
N ILE A 80 6.43 -4.02 6.01
CA ILE A 80 7.61 -4.84 6.37
C ILE A 80 8.71 -4.68 5.32
N LEU A 81 8.36 -4.72 4.02
CA LEU A 81 9.35 -4.61 2.94
C LEU A 81 9.98 -3.23 2.84
N LEU A 82 9.22 -2.15 3.07
CA LEU A 82 9.77 -0.80 3.15
C LEU A 82 10.75 -0.65 4.32
N GLN A 83 10.44 -1.27 5.46
CA GLN A 83 11.26 -1.16 6.66
C GLN A 83 12.53 -1.98 6.58
N ILE A 84 12.49 -3.12 5.87
CA ILE A 84 13.69 -3.85 5.49
C ILE A 84 14.62 -2.94 4.67
N ASN A 85 14.09 -2.14 3.74
CA ASN A 85 14.90 -1.19 2.97
C ASN A 85 15.53 -0.13 3.88
N TYR A 86 14.74 0.49 4.78
CA TYR A 86 15.30 1.44 5.75
C TYR A 86 16.40 0.84 6.62
N TYR A 87 16.22 -0.41 7.06
CA TYR A 87 17.23 -1.11 7.85
C TYR A 87 18.54 -1.30 7.06
N PHE A 88 18.47 -1.71 5.79
CA PHE A 88 19.65 -1.86 4.94
C PHE A 88 20.27 -0.54 4.49
N GLN A 89 19.50 0.55 4.47
CA GLN A 89 20.01 1.91 4.22
C GLN A 89 20.69 2.52 5.45
N GLY A 90 20.72 1.83 6.60
CA GLY A 90 21.43 2.26 7.80
C GLY A 90 20.63 3.20 8.71
N TYR A 91 19.31 3.27 8.55
CA TYR A 91 18.47 4.07 9.46
C TYR A 91 18.47 3.49 10.88
N PRO A 92 18.39 4.33 11.93
CA PRO A 92 18.30 3.87 13.32
C PRO A 92 17.12 2.92 13.55
N LYS A 93 17.27 1.94 14.44
CA LYS A 93 16.22 0.94 14.70
C LYS A 93 14.93 1.58 15.19
N GLU A 94 15.04 2.62 16.01
CA GLU A 94 13.91 3.40 16.53
C GLU A 94 13.12 4.03 15.40
N PHE A 95 13.80 4.58 14.39
CA PHE A 95 13.18 5.12 13.18
C PHE A 95 12.47 4.00 12.40
N VAL A 96 13.13 2.86 12.17
CA VAL A 96 12.56 1.72 11.43
C VAL A 96 11.28 1.22 12.10
N PHE A 97 11.30 1.00 13.42
CA PHE A 97 10.13 0.52 14.16
C PHE A 97 9.01 1.55 14.27
N LEU A 98 9.35 2.83 14.48
CA LEU A 98 8.36 3.91 14.49
C LEU A 98 7.62 3.97 13.15
N PHE A 99 8.37 4.02 12.05
CA PHE A 99 7.77 4.07 10.72
C PHE A 99 7.10 2.77 10.33
N LEU A 100 7.50 1.61 10.87
CA LEU A 100 6.77 0.35 10.65
C LEU A 100 5.32 0.49 11.10
N GLY A 101 5.11 1.04 12.30
CA GLY A 101 3.77 1.27 12.86
C GLY A 101 3.00 2.32 12.07
N ILE A 102 3.63 3.46 11.78
CA ILE A 102 3.01 4.56 11.02
C ILE A 102 2.60 4.09 9.63
N HIS A 103 3.52 3.45 8.88
CA HIS A 103 3.25 2.93 7.55
C HIS A 103 2.15 1.89 7.56
N PHE A 104 2.18 0.96 8.52
CA PHE A 104 1.16 -0.07 8.65
C PHE A 104 -0.23 0.54 8.87
N ILE A 105 -0.37 1.51 9.78
CA ILE A 105 -1.65 2.13 10.10
C ILE A 105 -2.20 2.91 8.91
N ILE A 106 -1.38 3.75 8.26
CA ILE A 106 -1.82 4.55 7.11
C ILE A 106 -2.24 3.64 5.96
N LEU A 107 -1.40 2.66 5.60
CA LEU A 107 -1.73 1.70 4.55
C LEU A 107 -2.96 0.88 4.88
N PHE A 108 -3.16 0.49 6.15
CA PHE A 108 -4.33 -0.26 6.58
C PHE A 108 -5.60 0.54 6.35
N ILE A 109 -5.64 1.79 6.78
CA ILE A 109 -6.81 2.66 6.60
C ILE A 109 -7.11 2.86 5.11
N LEU A 110 -6.11 3.26 4.32
CA LEU A 110 -6.31 3.54 2.89
C LEU A 110 -6.73 2.30 2.10
N SER A 111 -6.04 1.18 2.32
CA SER A 111 -6.36 -0.08 1.64
C SER A 111 -7.71 -0.66 2.09
N PHE A 112 -8.08 -0.48 3.36
CA PHE A 112 -9.39 -0.91 3.87
C PHE A 112 -10.53 -0.16 3.21
N ILE A 113 -10.45 1.17 3.13
CA ILE A 113 -11.44 1.98 2.42
C ILE A 113 -11.55 1.52 0.97
N ALA A 114 -10.42 1.42 0.25
CA ALA A 114 -10.37 1.02 -1.14
C ALA A 114 -10.98 -0.38 -1.39
N PHE A 115 -10.60 -1.37 -0.59
CA PHE A 115 -11.07 -2.75 -0.76
C PHE A 115 -12.51 -2.93 -0.30
N ARG A 116 -12.96 -2.17 0.70
CA ARG A 116 -14.35 -2.19 1.15
C ARG A 116 -15.28 -1.61 0.09
N LEU A 117 -14.90 -0.51 -0.55
CA LEU A 117 -15.67 0.08 -1.67
C LEU A 117 -15.79 -0.90 -2.84
N LEU A 118 -14.72 -1.65 -3.16
CA LEU A 118 -14.78 -2.71 -4.18
C LEU A 118 -15.75 -3.84 -3.83
N GLU A 119 -15.77 -4.28 -2.57
CA GLU A 119 -16.68 -5.33 -2.13
C GLU A 119 -18.14 -4.88 -2.22
N ILE A 120 -18.43 -3.65 -1.77
CA ILE A 120 -19.76 -3.06 -1.83
C ILE A 120 -20.23 -2.97 -3.29
N LYS A 121 -19.39 -2.46 -4.18
CA LYS A 121 -19.71 -2.38 -5.62
C LYS A 121 -20.05 -3.75 -6.22
N LYS A 122 -19.30 -4.80 -5.86
CA LYS A 122 -19.58 -6.18 -6.32
C LYS A 122 -20.90 -6.72 -5.78
N LEU A 123 -21.30 -6.34 -4.57
CA LEU A 123 -22.57 -6.75 -3.98
C LEU A 123 -23.76 -6.15 -4.76
N PHE A 124 -23.68 -4.87 -5.11
CA PHE A 124 -24.73 -4.19 -5.88
C PHE A 124 -24.79 -4.63 -7.34
N SER A 125 -23.64 -4.88 -7.98
CA SER A 125 -23.60 -5.36 -9.37
C SER A 125 -24.11 -6.80 -9.57
N LYS A 126 -24.27 -7.59 -8.49
CA LYS A 126 -24.82 -8.95 -8.55
C LYS A 126 -26.33 -9.02 -8.26
N LYS A 127 -26.92 -7.91 -7.80
CA LYS A 127 -28.35 -7.82 -7.45
C LYS A 127 -29.21 -7.23 -8.57
N LEU A 128 -28.60 -6.86 -9.68
CA LEU A 128 -29.22 -6.47 -10.95
C LEU A 128 -29.00 -7.60 -11.95
#